data_AF-A0AAD6XMS5-F1
#
_entry.id   AF-A0AAD6XMS5-F1
#
_cell.length_a   1.000
_cell.length_b   1.000
_cell.length_c   1.000
_cell.angle_alpha   90.00
_cell.angle_beta   90.00
_cell.angle_gamma   90.00
#
_symmetry.space_group_name_H-M   'P 1'
#
loop_
_entity.id
_entity.type
_entity.pdbx_description
1 polymer ?
#
loop_
_entity_poly.entity_id
_entity_poly.type
_entity_poly.pdbx_seq_one_letter_code
_entity_poly.pdbx_strand_id
1 'polypeptide(L)'
;MPPSASASTLVLAKALADLGIACVLFTKPALLYESPVTRRIAALTGLFTTNPRPAPGPALNHSIACLVAAVGVGGVVAARAVAGSGDKGGSGDKGEGAAVLGVVFAQHLTLSALALLTCLAAPRRWGVGGATLLLGGLVNGAFSAALFALGAGRG
;
A
#
# COMPACT_ATOMS: atom_id res chain seq x y z
N MET A 1 8.58 1.59 -23.83
CA MET A 1 8.14 0.19 -24.07
C MET A 1 6.79 0.00 -23.39
N PRO A 2 5.87 -0.84 -23.92
CA PRO A 2 4.61 -1.10 -23.24
C PRO A 2 4.89 -1.68 -21.83
N PRO A 3 4.10 -1.34 -20.81
CA PRO A 3 4.23 -1.93 -19.49
C PRO A 3 4.15 -3.44 -19.62
N SER A 4 5.11 -4.16 -19.02
CA SER A 4 5.07 -5.63 -19.06
C SER A 4 3.79 -6.12 -18.38
N ALA A 5 3.17 -7.20 -18.89
CA ALA A 5 2.01 -7.83 -18.26
C ALA A 5 2.23 -8.14 -16.76
N SER A 6 3.49 -8.26 -16.34
CA SER A 6 3.92 -8.42 -14.96
C SER A 6 3.65 -7.18 -14.08
N ALA A 7 3.78 -5.96 -14.61
CA ALA A 7 3.57 -4.72 -13.84
C ALA A 7 2.08 -4.47 -13.56
N SER A 8 1.21 -4.61 -14.57
CA SER A 8 -0.24 -4.51 -14.38
C SER A 8 -0.76 -5.61 -13.43
N THR A 9 -0.24 -6.84 -13.55
CA THR A 9 -0.57 -7.94 -12.64
C THR A 9 -0.12 -7.64 -11.21
N LEU A 10 1.08 -7.08 -11.01
CA LEU A 10 1.57 -6.69 -9.69
C LEU A 10 0.68 -5.61 -9.06
N VAL A 11 0.31 -4.57 -9.83
CA VAL A 11 -0.60 -3.51 -9.36
C VAL A 11 -1.96 -4.10 -8.97
N LEU A 12 -2.51 -5.01 -9.80
CA LEU A 12 -3.78 -5.66 -9.51
C LEU A 12 -3.71 -6.50 -8.23
N ALA A 13 -2.66 -7.30 -8.06
CA ALA A 13 -2.48 -8.13 -6.87
C ALA A 13 -2.38 -7.27 -5.59
N LYS A 14 -1.64 -6.15 -5.64
CA LYS A 14 -1.56 -5.21 -4.52
C LYS A 14 -2.91 -4.56 -4.22
N ALA A 15 -3.64 -4.15 -5.26
CA ALA A 15 -4.95 -3.54 -5.13
C ALA A 15 -5.97 -4.48 -4.46
N LEU A 16 -5.99 -5.75 -4.86
CA LEU A 16 -6.83 -6.78 -4.23
C LEU A 16 -6.43 -7.04 -2.79
N ALA A 17 -5.13 -7.06 -2.48
CA ALA A 17 -4.65 -7.18 -1.12
C ALA A 17 -5.13 -6.00 -0.25
N ASP A 18 -5.06 -4.76 -0.75
CA ASP A 18 -5.54 -3.58 -0.04
C ASP A 18 -7.04 -3.65 0.24
N LEU A 19 -7.85 -4.08 -0.72
CA LEU A 19 -9.29 -4.31 -0.50
C LEU A 19 -9.54 -5.38 0.58
N GLY A 20 -8.73 -6.45 0.61
CA GLY A 20 -8.76 -7.45 1.67
C GLY A 20 -8.45 -6.85 3.04
N ILE A 21 -7.37 -6.05 3.14
CA ILE A 21 -6.99 -5.35 4.38
C ILE A 21 -8.10 -4.39 4.82
N ALA A 22 -8.71 -3.65 3.90
CA ALA A 22 -9.82 -2.76 4.20
C ALA A 22 -11.01 -3.51 4.80
N CYS A 23 -11.37 -4.67 4.23
CA CYS A 23 -12.43 -5.53 4.75
C CYS A 23 -12.11 -6.04 6.17
N VAL A 24 -10.86 -6.43 6.41
CA VAL A 24 -10.42 -6.85 7.76
C VAL A 24 -10.44 -5.69 8.74
N LEU A 25 -9.99 -4.50 8.36
CA LEU A 25 -10.06 -3.30 9.22
C LEU A 25 -11.50 -2.90 9.56
N PHE A 26 -12.41 -3.05 8.60
CA PHE A 26 -13.83 -2.76 8.78
C PHE A 26 -14.51 -3.76 9.73
N THR A 27 -14.21 -5.05 9.58
CA THR A 27 -14.94 -6.12 10.29
C THR A 27 -14.24 -6.62 11.56
N LYS A 28 -12.93 -6.86 11.51
CA LYS A 28 -12.12 -7.52 12.56
C LYS A 28 -10.68 -6.99 12.58
N PRO A 29 -10.44 -5.72 12.95
CA PRO A 29 -9.12 -5.09 12.93
C PRO A 29 -8.09 -5.80 13.84
N ALA A 30 -8.57 -6.51 14.88
CA ALA A 30 -7.73 -7.34 15.74
C ALA A 30 -6.89 -8.37 14.97
N LEU A 31 -7.39 -8.89 13.84
CA LEU A 31 -6.62 -9.85 13.01
C LEU A 31 -5.33 -9.25 12.45
N LEU A 32 -5.28 -7.93 12.24
CA LEU A 32 -4.08 -7.24 11.77
C LEU A 32 -3.20 -6.79 12.92
N TYR A 33 -3.80 -6.15 13.92
CA TYR A 33 -3.06 -5.52 15.01
C TYR A 33 -2.45 -6.54 15.98
N GLU A 34 -3.10 -7.68 16.17
CA GLU A 34 -2.62 -8.75 17.04
C GLU A 34 -1.92 -9.88 16.27
N SER A 35 -1.72 -9.71 14.97
CA SER A 35 -1.09 -10.73 14.13
C SER A 35 0.32 -11.10 14.63
N PRO A 36 0.79 -12.34 14.42
CA PRO A 36 2.14 -12.74 14.79
C PRO A 36 3.23 -11.85 14.17
N VAL A 37 3.00 -11.35 12.95
CA VAL A 37 3.93 -10.46 12.25
C VAL A 37 4.01 -9.11 12.96
N THR A 38 2.85 -8.51 13.27
CA THR A 38 2.79 -7.22 13.99
C THR A 38 3.42 -7.34 15.37
N ARG A 39 3.15 -8.43 16.10
CA ARG A 39 3.76 -8.69 17.42
C ARG A 39 5.28 -8.85 17.33
N ARG A 40 5.79 -9.55 16.31
CA ARG A 40 7.24 -9.68 16.09
C ARG A 40 7.89 -8.34 15.77
N ILE A 41 7.27 -7.53 14.92
CA ILE A 41 7.79 -6.19 14.61
C ILE A 41 7.79 -5.30 15.86
N ALA A 42 6.72 -5.34 16.66
CA ALA A 42 6.67 -4.62 17.93
C ALA A 42 7.80 -5.06 18.87
N ALA A 43 8.04 -6.37 19.00
CA ALA A 43 9.10 -6.91 19.84
C ALA A 43 10.50 -6.49 19.35
N LEU A 44 10.74 -6.49 18.03
CA LEU A 44 12.05 -6.14 17.45
C LEU A 44 12.34 -4.64 17.50
N THR A 45 11.31 -3.79 17.39
CA THR A 45 11.48 -2.33 17.25
C THR A 45 11.17 -1.56 18.53
N GLY A 46 10.52 -2.20 19.50
CA GLY A 46 9.97 -1.54 20.68
C GLY A 46 8.80 -0.60 20.38
N LEU A 47 8.24 -0.64 19.17
CA LEU A 47 7.06 0.14 18.81
C LEU A 47 5.80 -0.46 19.44
N PHE A 48 4.83 0.38 19.77
CA PHE A 48 3.57 -0.08 20.33
C PHE A 48 2.74 -0.84 19.28
N THR A 49 1.95 -1.80 19.75
CA THR A 49 0.88 -2.42 18.95
C THR A 49 -0.39 -1.58 19.05
N THR A 50 -1.01 -1.26 17.92
CA THR A 50 -2.28 -0.53 17.92
C THR A 50 -3.34 -1.30 18.70
N ASN A 51 -3.99 -0.66 19.67
CA ASN A 51 -5.03 -1.32 20.45
C ASN A 51 -6.33 -1.37 19.63
N PRO A 52 -6.91 -2.56 19.37
CA PRO A 52 -8.14 -2.66 18.58
C PRO A 52 -9.41 -2.19 19.32
N ARG A 53 -9.37 -1.93 20.64
CA ARG A 53 -10.58 -1.87 21.49
C ARG A 53 -11.02 -0.52 22.11
N PRO A 54 -10.17 0.40 22.63
CA PRO A 54 -10.69 1.62 23.26
C PRO A 54 -10.88 2.75 22.23
N ALA A 55 -11.90 3.58 22.45
CA ALA A 55 -12.19 4.77 21.65
C ALA A 55 -10.98 5.72 21.56
N PRO A 56 -10.67 6.27 20.36
CA PRO A 56 -11.51 6.29 19.16
C PRO A 56 -11.25 5.08 18.22
N GLY A 57 -10.76 3.94 18.74
CA GLY A 57 -10.42 2.73 17.98
C GLY A 57 -11.44 2.32 16.89
N PRO A 58 -12.76 2.28 17.14
CA PRO A 58 -13.73 1.86 16.12
C PRO A 58 -13.83 2.83 14.93
N ALA A 59 -13.87 4.13 15.21
CA ALA A 59 -13.98 5.18 14.19
C ALA A 59 -12.68 5.33 13.39
N LEU A 60 -11.52 5.24 14.06
CA LEU A 60 -10.22 5.29 13.39
C LEU A 60 -10.04 4.11 12.44
N ASN A 61 -10.39 2.89 12.86
CA ASN A 61 -10.27 1.70 12.01
C ASN A 61 -11.18 1.77 10.77
N HIS A 62 -12.40 2.29 10.93
CA HIS A 62 -13.31 2.53 9.79
C HIS A 62 -12.75 3.60 8.84
N SER A 63 -12.20 4.70 9.35
CA SER A 63 -11.58 5.73 8.51
C SER A 63 -10.39 5.19 7.72
N ILE A 64 -9.53 4.37 8.35
CA ILE A 64 -8.41 3.72 7.67
C ILE A 64 -8.94 2.70 6.66
N ALA A 65 -9.98 1.92 7.00
CA ALA A 65 -10.60 0.97 6.07
C ALA A 65 -11.10 1.69 4.81
N CYS A 66 -11.80 2.82 4.93
CA CYS A 66 -12.26 3.62 3.80
C CYS A 66 -11.09 4.13 2.94
N LEU A 67 -10.02 4.64 3.57
CA LEU A 67 -8.84 5.11 2.85
C LEU A 67 -8.16 3.98 2.06
N VAL A 68 -7.92 2.85 2.71
CA VAL A 68 -7.29 1.68 2.08
C VAL A 68 -8.19 1.10 0.98
N ALA A 69 -9.51 1.10 1.18
CA ALA A 69 -10.46 0.69 0.14
C ALA A 69 -10.40 1.61 -1.08
N ALA A 70 -10.35 2.93 -0.88
CA ALA A 70 -10.23 3.89 -1.97
C ALA A 70 -8.91 3.70 -2.76
N VAL A 71 -7.80 3.50 -2.06
CA VAL A 71 -6.51 3.15 -2.67
C VAL A 71 -6.59 1.85 -3.47
N GLY A 72 -7.22 0.81 -2.89
CA GLY A 72 -7.42 -0.48 -3.56
C GLY A 72 -8.28 -0.38 -4.82
N VAL A 73 -9.42 0.31 -4.77
CA VAL A 73 -10.27 0.54 -5.95
C VAL A 73 -9.50 1.32 -7.02
N GLY A 74 -8.78 2.38 -6.64
CA GLY A 74 -7.92 3.14 -7.54
C GLY A 74 -6.85 2.26 -8.21
N GLY A 75 -6.24 1.34 -7.45
CA GLY A 75 -5.28 0.36 -7.96
C GLY A 75 -5.88 -0.63 -8.96
N VAL A 76 -7.11 -1.12 -8.74
CA VAL A 76 -7.82 -2.00 -9.69
C VAL A 76 -8.07 -1.25 -11.00
N VAL A 77 -8.53 0.00 -10.93
CA VAL A 77 -8.76 0.84 -12.12
C VAL A 77 -7.45 1.11 -12.85
N ALA A 78 -6.39 1.46 -12.13
CA ALA A 78 -5.06 1.68 -12.69
C ALA A 78 -4.52 0.44 -13.41
N ALA A 79 -4.65 -0.76 -12.80
CA ALA A 79 -4.22 -2.00 -13.41
C ALA A 79 -4.94 -2.29 -14.74
N ARG A 80 -6.26 -2.03 -14.80
CA ARG A 80 -7.07 -2.18 -16.01
C ARG A 80 -6.68 -1.17 -17.09
N ALA A 81 -6.44 0.07 -16.72
CA ALA A 81 -5.97 1.10 -17.64
C ALA A 81 -4.63 0.70 -18.28
N VAL A 82 -3.66 0.30 -17.44
CA VAL A 82 -2.33 -0.15 -17.89
C VAL A 82 -2.42 -1.39 -18.79
N ALA A 83 -3.31 -2.34 -18.49
CA ALA A 83 -3.53 -3.52 -19.35
C ALA A 83 -4.17 -3.16 -20.70
N GLY A 84 -5.11 -2.21 -20.71
CA GLY A 84 -5.77 -1.75 -21.94
C GLY A 84 -4.87 -0.93 -22.87
N SER A 85 -3.87 -0.24 -22.34
CA SER A 85 -2.88 0.53 -23.13
C SER A 85 -1.91 -0.33 -23.94
N GLY A 86 -1.86 -1.65 -23.73
CA GLY A 86 -0.92 -2.57 -24.39
C GLY A 86 -1.43 -3.23 -25.67
N ASP A 87 -2.75 -3.23 -25.93
CA ASP A 87 -3.38 -4.19 -26.86
C ASP A 87 -3.89 -3.58 -28.18
N LYS A 88 -3.89 -2.25 -28.32
CA LYS A 88 -4.30 -1.60 -29.57
C LYS A 88 -3.07 -1.16 -30.37
N GLY A 89 -2.77 -1.84 -31.47
CA GLY A 89 -1.75 -1.49 -32.47
C GLY A 89 -1.98 -0.16 -33.22
N GLY A 90 -2.64 0.81 -32.60
CA GLY A 90 -2.72 2.19 -33.06
C GLY A 90 -1.69 3.04 -32.32
N SER A 91 -1.28 4.14 -32.94
CA SER A 91 -0.33 5.16 -32.46
C SER A 91 -0.69 5.87 -31.13
N GLY A 92 -1.60 5.29 -30.32
CA GLY A 92 -2.04 5.76 -29.01
C GLY A 92 -1.01 5.47 -27.91
N ASP A 93 -0.14 6.44 -27.73
CA ASP A 93 0.49 6.86 -26.49
C ASP A 93 0.98 5.78 -25.48
N LYS A 94 2.17 5.23 -25.76
CA LYS A 94 2.96 4.46 -24.77
C LYS A 94 3.24 5.25 -23.47
N GLY A 95 3.05 6.58 -23.46
CA GLY A 95 3.20 7.43 -22.29
C GLY A 95 2.11 7.23 -21.24
N GLU A 96 0.88 6.87 -21.64
CA GLU A 96 -0.27 6.83 -20.73
C GLU A 96 -0.13 5.74 -19.67
N GLY A 97 0.18 4.50 -20.07
CA GLY A 97 0.39 3.40 -19.14
C GLY A 97 1.59 3.64 -18.20
N ALA A 98 2.66 4.25 -18.71
CA ALA A 98 3.82 4.62 -17.89
C ALA A 98 3.47 5.73 -16.87
N ALA A 99 2.66 6.72 -17.27
CA ALA A 99 2.19 7.77 -16.37
C ALA A 99 1.30 7.19 -15.25
N VAL A 100 0.37 6.28 -15.58
CA VAL A 100 -0.47 5.60 -14.58
C VAL A 100 0.38 4.81 -13.59
N LEU A 101 1.36 4.04 -14.08
CA LEU A 101 2.30 3.32 -13.21
C LEU A 101 3.15 4.27 -12.36
N GLY A 102 3.56 5.42 -12.91
CA GLY A 102 4.27 6.47 -12.18
C GLY A 102 3.45 7.03 -11.01
N VAL A 103 2.15 7.28 -11.22
CA VAL A 103 1.23 7.73 -10.16
C VAL A 103 1.09 6.67 -9.08
N VAL A 104 0.87 5.40 -9.45
CA VAL A 104 0.77 4.29 -8.49
C VAL A 104 2.07 4.13 -7.70
N PHE A 105 3.22 4.17 -8.37
CA PHE A 105 4.54 4.12 -7.74
C PHE A 105 4.71 5.25 -6.72
N ALA A 106 4.44 6.49 -7.13
CA ALA A 106 4.59 7.66 -6.28
C ALA A 106 3.67 7.59 -5.06
N GLN A 107 2.41 7.21 -5.24
CA GLN A 107 1.45 7.06 -4.14
C GLN A 107 1.95 6.07 -3.07
N HIS A 108 2.36 4.86 -3.46
CA HIS A 108 2.83 3.87 -2.49
C HIS A 108 4.20 4.24 -1.90
N LEU A 109 5.07 4.90 -2.67
CA LEU A 109 6.35 5.39 -2.16
C LEU A 109 6.14 6.47 -1.10
N THR A 110 5.22 7.41 -1.33
CA THR A 110 4.85 8.45 -0.36
C THR A 110 4.28 7.83 0.90
N LEU A 111 3.35 6.86 0.80
CA LEU A 111 2.82 6.14 1.97
C LEU A 111 3.95 5.44 2.75
N SER A 112 4.87 4.79 2.06
CA SER A 112 6.04 4.15 2.66
C SER A 112 6.92 5.17 3.39
N ALA A 113 7.31 6.24 2.70
CA ALA A 113 8.19 7.27 3.25
C ALA A 113 7.57 7.94 4.48
N LEU A 114 6.30 8.33 4.41
CA LEU A 114 5.59 8.94 5.53
C LEU A 114 5.44 7.98 6.71
N ALA A 115 5.14 6.70 6.46
CA ALA A 115 5.03 5.70 7.52
C ALA A 115 6.38 5.48 8.23
N LEU A 116 7.46 5.34 7.47
CA LEU A 116 8.82 5.19 8.01
C LEU A 116 9.26 6.44 8.77
N LEU A 117 9.08 7.63 8.20
CA LEU A 117 9.37 8.90 8.86
C LEU A 117 8.55 9.06 10.15
N THR A 118 7.28 8.67 10.14
CA THR A 118 6.44 8.71 11.35
C THR A 118 6.98 7.77 12.42
N CYS A 119 7.41 6.56 12.05
CA CYS A 119 7.95 5.60 13.01
C CYS A 119 9.34 5.98 13.54
N LEU A 120 10.15 6.68 12.74
CA LEU A 120 11.53 7.05 13.08
C LEU A 120 11.64 8.41 13.76
N ALA A 121 10.90 9.41 13.29
CA ALA A 121 11.06 10.81 13.69
C ALA A 121 9.98 11.30 14.66
N ALA A 122 8.80 10.68 14.71
CA ALA A 122 7.76 11.15 15.62
C ALA A 122 8.16 10.84 17.09
N PRO A 123 8.03 11.81 18.02
CA PRO A 123 8.24 11.56 19.42
C PRO A 123 7.37 10.41 19.92
N ARG A 124 7.95 9.42 20.62
CA ARG A 124 7.20 8.25 21.14
C ARG A 124 5.98 8.64 21.97
N ARG A 125 6.06 9.76 22.70
CA ARG A 125 4.96 10.33 23.49
C ARG A 125 3.71 10.70 22.68
N TRP A 126 3.83 10.90 21.37
CA TRP A 126 2.68 11.20 20.50
C TRP A 126 1.86 9.94 20.20
N GLY A 127 2.40 8.74 20.40
CA GLY A 127 1.66 7.50 20.17
C GLY A 127 1.19 7.33 18.71
N VAL A 128 1.88 7.95 17.75
CA VAL A 128 1.54 7.88 16.32
C VAL A 128 2.33 6.82 15.55
N GLY A 129 3.55 6.51 15.99
CA GLY A 129 4.42 5.50 15.36
C GLY A 129 4.20 4.10 15.95
N GLY A 130 3.50 3.22 15.23
CA GLY A 130 3.16 1.87 15.69
C GLY A 130 3.68 0.76 14.79
N ALA A 131 3.75 -0.47 15.32
CA ALA A 131 4.25 -1.64 14.59
C ALA A 131 3.44 -1.91 13.29
N THR A 132 2.13 -1.71 13.32
CA THR A 132 1.28 -1.85 12.14
C THR A 132 1.57 -0.79 11.08
N LEU A 133 1.85 0.45 11.49
CA LEU A 133 2.22 1.53 10.57
C LEU A 133 3.56 1.24 9.91
N LEU A 134 4.55 0.77 10.69
CA LEU A 134 5.84 0.35 10.16
C LEU A 134 5.70 -0.80 9.15
N LEU A 135 4.93 -1.84 9.48
CA LEU A 135 4.65 -2.95 8.57
C LEU A 135 4.00 -2.45 7.27
N GLY A 136 2.99 -1.59 7.37
CA GLY A 136 2.36 -0.97 6.20
C GLY A 136 3.36 -0.17 5.36
N GLY A 137 4.25 0.57 6.01
CA GLY A 137 5.35 1.29 5.34
C GLY A 137 6.25 0.34 4.56
N LEU A 138 6.74 -0.73 5.20
CA LEU A 138 7.60 -1.73 4.58
C LEU A 138 6.93 -2.44 3.39
N VAL A 139 5.65 -2.80 3.51
CA VAL A 139 4.89 -3.44 2.43
C VAL A 139 4.74 -2.49 1.23
N ASN A 140 4.41 -1.22 1.47
CA ASN A 140 4.30 -0.24 0.39
C ASN A 140 5.66 0.05 -0.26
N GLY A 141 6.74 0.13 0.53
CA GLY A 141 8.10 0.29 0.01
C GLY A 141 8.56 -0.89 -0.84
N ALA A 142 8.31 -2.12 -0.37
CA ALA A 142 8.61 -3.33 -1.13
C ALA A 142 7.83 -3.40 -2.45
N PHE A 143 6.55 -3.02 -2.43
CA PHE A 143 5.74 -2.90 -3.64
C PHE A 143 6.31 -1.86 -4.61
N SER A 144 6.63 -0.64 -4.14
CA SER A 144 7.23 0.39 -4.99
C SER A 144 8.58 -0.06 -5.56
N ALA A 145 9.41 -0.74 -4.79
CA ALA A 145 10.68 -1.29 -5.26
C ALA A 145 10.48 -2.36 -6.35
N ALA A 146 9.51 -3.27 -6.16
CA ALA A 146 9.17 -4.28 -7.16
C ALA A 146 8.62 -3.63 -8.44
N LEU A 147 7.75 -2.63 -8.31
CA LEU A 147 7.20 -1.90 -9.45
C LEU A 147 8.30 -1.12 -10.19
N PHE A 148 9.22 -0.50 -9.46
CA PHE A 148 10.39 0.16 -10.04
C PHE A 148 11.27 -0.84 -10.77
N ALA A 149 11.57 -2.02 -10.19
CA ALA A 149 12.39 -3.04 -10.84
C ALA A 149 11.75 -3.54 -12.15
N LEU A 150 10.43 -3.73 -12.16
CA LEU A 150 9.68 -4.11 -13.36
C LEU A 150 9.61 -2.99 -14.41
N GLY A 151 9.75 -1.73 -14.01
CA GLY A 151 9.81 -0.55 -14.89
C GLY A 151 11.23 -0.17 -15.36
N ALA A 152 12.25 -0.36 -14.51
CA ALA A 152 13.62 0.10 -14.70
C ALA A 152 14.56 -0.96 -15.30
N GLY A 153 14.25 -2.26 -15.16
CA GLY A 153 15.09 -3.35 -15.70
C GLY A 153 15.09 -3.49 -17.24
N ARG A 154 14.60 -2.49 -17.99
CA ARG A 154 14.47 -2.52 -19.45
C ARG A 154 14.73 -1.15 -20.13
N GLY A 155 15.48 -0.27 -19.45
CA GLY A 155 16.03 0.95 -20.03
C GLY A 155 17.36 0.68 -20.72
#